data_AF-A0A9D1JND2-F1
#
_entry.id   AF-A0A9D1JND2-F1
#
_cell.length_a   1.000
_cell.length_b   1.000
_cell.length_c   1.000
_cell.angle_alpha   90.00
_cell.angle_beta   90.00
_cell.angle_gamma   90.00
#
_symmetry.space_group_name_H-M   'P 1'
#
loop_
_entity.id
_entity.type
_entity.pdbx_description
1 polymer ?
#
loop_
_entity_poly.entity_id
_entity_poly.type
_entity_poly.pdbx_seq_one_letter_code
_entity_poly.pdbx_strand_id
1 'polypeptide(L)' 'MEIGQQIKTVRLKLHMSQTEFASLFGVSFATVNRWENGKTTPNYRAQRTFEQLCKEKKIFIEN' A
#
# COMPACT_ATOMS: atom_id res chain seq x y z
N MET A 1 -13.65 -2.00 2.45
CA MET A 1 -12.41 -1.95 3.28
C MET A 1 -11.73 -0.57 3.17
N GLU A 2 -11.21 0.03 4.24
CA GLU A 2 -10.42 1.28 4.15
C GLU A 2 -9.08 1.09 3.42
N ILE A 3 -8.60 2.11 2.70
CA ILE A 3 -7.38 2.04 1.88
C ILE A 3 -6.13 1.58 2.65
N GLY A 4 -6.02 1.93 3.93
CA GLY A 4 -4.91 1.48 4.78
C GLY A 4 -4.86 -0.04 4.95
N GLN A 5 -6.02 -0.64 5.17
CA GLN A 5 -6.15 -2.09 5.32
C GLN A 5 -5.96 -2.82 3.97
N GLN A 6 -6.36 -2.18 2.87
CA GLN A 6 -6.06 -2.68 1.52
C GLN A 6 -4.56 -2.72 1.25
N ILE A 7 -3.84 -1.63 1.58
CA ILE A 7 -2.39 -1.53 1.47
C ILE A 7 -1.70 -2.63 2.27
N LYS A 8 -2.09 -2.82 3.53
CA LYS A 8 -1.55 -3.88 4.39
C LYS A 8 -1.76 -5.26 3.77
N THR A 9 -2.96 -5.52 3.25
CA THR A 9 -3.31 -6.79 2.61
C THR A 9 -2.43 -7.07 1.40
N VAL A 10 -2.27 -6.09 0.50
CA VAL A 10 -1.43 -6.23 -0.70
C VAL A 10 0.03 -6.44 -0.32
N ARG A 11 0.56 -5.65 0.62
CA ARG A 11 1.94 -5.81 1.09
C ARG A 11 2.20 -7.22 1.61
N LEU A 12 1.29 -7.76 2.43
CA LEU A 12 1.40 -9.10 2.98
C LEU A 12 1.30 -10.18 1.89
N LYS A 13 0.40 -10.02 0.90
CA LYS A 13 0.31 -10.92 -0.28
C LYS A 13 1.59 -10.92 -1.12
N LEU A 14 2.34 -9.82 -1.11
CA LEU A 14 3.63 -9.70 -1.78
C LEU A 14 4.82 -10.15 -0.92
N HIS A 15 4.57 -10.59 0.32
CA HIS A 15 5.61 -11.00 1.29
C HIS A 15 6.65 -9.90 1.56
N MET A 16 6.23 -8.64 1.54
CA MET A 16 7.12 -7.50 1.75
C MET A 16 7.03 -6.94 3.18
N SER A 17 8.17 -6.51 3.72
CA SER A 17 8.22 -5.62 4.88
C SER A 17 7.64 -4.24 4.54
N GLN A 18 7.28 -3.46 5.57
CA GLN A 18 6.82 -2.08 5.37
C GLN A 18 7.91 -1.20 4.71
N THR A 19 9.20 -1.50 4.94
CA THR A 19 10.32 -0.79 4.30
C THR A 19 10.42 -1.09 2.82
N GLU A 20 10.41 -2.37 2.43
CA GLU A 20 10.45 -2.78 1.00
C GLU A 20 9.24 -2.24 0.24
N PHE A 21 8.06 -2.28 0.87
CA PHE A 21 6.85 -1.74 0.27
C PHE A 21 6.95 -0.23 0.11
N ALA A 22 7.47 0.50 1.11
CA ALA A 22 7.64 1.95 1.06
C ALA A 22 8.57 2.39 -0.09
N SER A 23 9.60 1.60 -0.41
CA SER A 23 10.49 1.86 -1.54
C SER A 23 9.76 1.91 -2.89
N LEU A 24 8.66 1.17 -3.07
CA LEU A 24 7.85 1.21 -4.29
C LEU A 24 7.15 2.57 -4.51
N PHE A 25 6.91 3.32 -3.44
CA PHE A 25 6.23 4.62 -3.47
C PHE A 25 7.19 5.79 -3.30
N GLY A 26 8.48 5.53 -3.05
CA GLY A 26 9.46 6.55 -2.73
C GLY A 26 9.16 7.27 -1.40
N VAL A 27 8.62 6.55 -0.43
CA VAL A 27 8.28 7.09 0.91
C VAL A 27 9.02 6.34 2.01
N SER A 28 8.91 6.82 3.25
CA SER A 28 9.49 6.14 4.40
C SER A 28 8.63 4.97 4.89
N PHE A 29 9.25 4.01 5.57
CA PHE A 29 8.56 2.98 6.36
C PHE A 29 7.45 3.58 7.25
N ALA A 30 7.74 4.70 7.94
CA ALA A 30 6.80 5.34 8.86
C ALA A 30 5.54 5.86 8.14
N THR A 31 5.68 6.27 6.87
CA THR A 31 4.56 6.68 6.03
C THR A 31 3.63 5.51 5.74
N VAL A 32 4.18 4.38 5.29
CA VAL A 32 3.39 3.14 5.07
C VAL A 32 2.77 2.65 6.38
N ASN A 33 3.50 2.69 7.50
CA ASN A 33 2.97 2.33 8.81
C ASN A 33 1.74 3.18 9.19
N ARG A 34 1.78 4.50 8.97
CA ARG A 34 0.64 5.38 9.22
C ARG A 34 -0.53 5.10 8.29
N TRP A 35 -0.29 4.77 7.02
CA TRP A 35 -1.35 4.35 6.09
C TRP A 35 -2.02 3.06 6.58
N GLU A 36 -1.24 2.02 6.89
CA GLU A 36 -1.77 0.72 7.32
C GLU A 36 -2.55 0.76 8.63
N ASN A 37 -2.30 1.77 9.48
CA ASN A 37 -2.99 1.97 10.74
C ASN A 37 -4.02 3.11 10.70
N GLY A 38 -4.40 3.58 9.49
CA GLY A 38 -5.44 4.60 9.30
C GLY A 38 -5.10 5.99 9.88
N LYS A 39 -3.84 6.25 10.22
CA LYS A 39 -3.40 7.54 10.81
C LYS A 39 -3.29 8.65 9.77
N THR A 40 -3.05 8.29 8.53
CA THR A 40 -3.01 9.20 7.37
C THR A 40 -3.45 8.43 6.15
N THR A 41 -3.90 9.11 5.12
CA THR A 41 -4.21 8.50 3.82
C THR A 41 -3.06 8.74 2.82
N PRO A 42 -2.83 7.81 1.87
CA PRO A 42 -1.91 8.06 0.77
C PRO A 42 -2.39 9.23 -0.09
N ASN A 43 -1.47 10.05 -0.59
CA ASN A 43 -1.82 11.09 -1.55
C ASN A 43 -2.21 10.49 -2.90
N TYR A 44 -2.76 11.32 -3.80
CA TYR A 44 -3.21 10.86 -5.12
C TYR A 44 -2.15 10.07 -5.91
N ARG A 45 -0.89 10.53 -5.91
CA ARG A 45 0.21 9.85 -6.59
C ARG A 45 0.43 8.45 -6.02
N ALA A 46 0.47 8.31 -4.70
CA ALA A 46 0.65 7.02 -4.04
C ALA A 46 -0.54 6.08 -4.28
N GLN A 47 -1.78 6.60 -4.32
CA GLN A 47 -2.98 5.82 -4.66
C GLN A 47 -2.90 5.29 -6.10
N ARG A 48 -2.49 6.12 -7.06
CA ARG A 48 -2.30 5.70 -8.46
C ARG A 48 -1.22 4.64 -8.61
N THR A 49 -0.08 4.80 -7.92
CA THR A 49 0.98 3.78 -7.88
C THR A 49 0.47 2.48 -7.26
N PHE A 50 -0.35 2.56 -6.20
CA PHE A 50 -0.94 1.40 -5.55
C PHE A 50 -1.90 0.64 -6.48
N GLU A 51 -2.80 1.36 -7.15
CA GLU A 51 -3.71 0.80 -8.16
C GLU A 51 -2.93 0.08 -9.28
N GLN A 52 -1.87 0.71 -9.78
CA GLN A 52 -1.02 0.15 -10.83
C GLN A 52 -0.30 -1.11 -10.35
N LEU A 53 0.27 -1.09 -9.13
CA LEU A 53 0.90 -2.26 -8.51
C LEU A 53 -0.08 -3.43 -8.39
N CYS A 54 -1.31 -3.17 -7.94
CA CYS A 54 -2.34 -4.20 -7.83
C CYS A 54 -2.67 -4.82 -9.19
N LYS A 55 -2.80 -4.01 -10.25
CA LYS A 55 -3.03 -4.49 -11.63
C LYS A 55 -1.87 -5.35 -12.13
N GLU A 56 -0.63 -4.88 -11.99
CA GLU A 56 0.57 -5.59 -12.44
C GLU A 56 0.76 -6.94 -11.73
N LYS A 57 0.48 -6.98 -10.43
CA LYS A 57 0.58 -8.19 -9.61
C LYS A 57 -0.68 -9.06 -9.66
N LYS A 58 -1.71 -8.65 -10.43
CA LYS A 58 -3.01 -9.33 -10.54
C LYS A 58 -3.66 -9.57 -9.18
N ILE A 59 -3.50 -8.61 -8.26
CA ILE A 59 -4.11 -8.66 -6.93
C ILE A 59 -5.45 -7.93 -6.99
N PHE A 60 -6.52 -8.70 -6.87
CA PHE A 60 -7.87 -8.17 -6.69
C PHE A 60 -8.16 -8.05 -5.20
N ILE A 61 -8.65 -6.88 -4.80
CA ILE A 61 -9.09 -6.60 -3.44
C ILE A 61 -10.62 -6.57 -3.49
N GLU A 62 -11.26 -7.46 -2.73
CA GLU A 62 -12.71 -7.46 -2.58
C GLU A 62 -13.12 -6.27 -1.69
N ASN A 63 -14.22 -5.60 -2.08
CA ASN A 63 -14.71 -4.38 -1.43
C ASN A 63 -15.24 -4.64 -0.02
#